data_AF-W8BMM4-F1
#
_entry.id   AF-W8BMM4-F1
#
_cell.length_a   1.000
_cell.length_b   1.000
_cell.length_c   1.000
_cell.angle_alpha   90.00
_cell.angle_beta   90.00
_cell.angle_gamma   90.00
#
_symmetry.space_group_name_H-M   'P 1'
#
loop_
_entity.id
_entity.type
_entity.pdbx_description
1 polymer ?
#
loop_
_entity_poly.entity_id
_entity_poly.type
_entity_poly.pdbx_seq_one_letter_code
_entity_poly.pdbx_strand_id
1 'polypeptide(L)'
;MSNSIAFVVYLIFLMLGATTAGYMEDKYPASVLEDTNLDMFGLTRKYDYPLESHFVTTEDKYILCLFRLRRPKARPVFLMHGLLDSSITWILSGPWAALGYYLYDLGYDVWMGNA
;
A
#
# COMPACT_ATOMS: atom_id res chain seq x y z
N MET A 1 39.55 -21.73 -7.47
CA MET A 1 38.38 -22.39 -6.85
C MET A 1 37.39 -21.42 -6.18
N SER A 2 37.73 -20.15 -5.91
CA SER A 2 36.84 -19.15 -5.28
C SER A 2 35.66 -18.69 -6.16
N ASN A 3 35.84 -18.51 -7.47
CA ASN A 3 34.80 -17.91 -8.34
C ASN A 3 33.64 -18.86 -8.71
N SER A 4 33.81 -20.17 -8.57
CA SER A 4 32.79 -21.15 -8.98
C SER A 4 31.62 -21.22 -8.00
N ILE A 5 31.88 -21.01 -6.70
CA ILE A 5 30.84 -21.01 -5.67
C ILE A 5 30.00 -19.74 -5.78
N ALA A 6 30.62 -18.58 -5.99
CA ALA A 6 29.91 -17.32 -6.20
C ALA A 6 28.99 -17.36 -7.43
N PHE A 7 29.44 -17.99 -8.52
CA PHE A 7 28.64 -18.17 -9.73
C PHE A 7 27.44 -19.12 -9.52
N VAL A 8 27.63 -20.22 -8.80
CA VAL A 8 26.54 -21.16 -8.48
C VAL A 8 25.52 -20.50 -7.55
N VAL A 9 25.98 -19.77 -6.54
CA VAL A 9 25.11 -19.01 -5.64
C VAL A 9 24.31 -17.96 -6.42
N TYR A 10 24.95 -17.23 -7.33
CA TYR A 10 24.28 -16.27 -8.22
C TYR A 10 23.23 -16.94 -9.13
N LEU A 11 23.55 -18.10 -9.71
CA LEU A 11 22.60 -18.90 -10.51
C LEU A 11 21.41 -19.39 -9.67
N ILE A 12 21.64 -19.80 -8.42
CA ILE A 12 20.57 -20.20 -7.51
C ILE A 12 19.66 -19.00 -7.23
N PHE A 13 20.20 -17.82 -6.92
CA PHE A 13 19.39 -16.61 -6.71
C PHE A 13 18.61 -16.20 -7.97
N LEU A 14 19.21 -16.33 -9.17
CA LEU A 14 18.53 -16.07 -10.44
C LEU A 14 17.38 -17.06 -10.69
N MET A 15 17.61 -18.37 -10.48
CA MET A 15 16.57 -19.38 -10.65
C MET A 15 15.46 -19.24 -9.60
N LEU A 16 15.79 -18.86 -8.37
CA LEU A 16 14.80 -18.57 -7.34
C LEU A 16 13.95 -17.35 -7.72
N GLY A 17 14.57 -16.28 -8.25
CA GLY A 17 13.86 -15.08 -8.72
C GLY A 17 12.95 -15.34 -9.92
N ALA A 18 13.40 -16.15 -10.88
CA ALA A 18 12.59 -16.50 -12.05
C ALA A 18 11.39 -17.39 -11.68
N THR A 19 11.58 -18.35 -10.76
CA THR A 19 10.48 -19.22 -10.30
C THR A 19 9.46 -18.47 -9.45
N THR A 20 9.88 -17.52 -8.61
CA THR A 20 8.94 -16.69 -7.85
C THR A 20 8.17 -15.73 -8.74
N ALA A 21 8.81 -15.12 -9.76
CA ALA A 21 8.11 -14.26 -10.71
C ALA A 21 7.03 -15.02 -11.50
N GLY A 22 7.39 -16.17 -12.09
CA GLY A 22 6.42 -17.02 -12.80
C GLY A 22 5.28 -17.50 -11.89
N TYR A 23 5.58 -17.86 -10.64
CA TYR A 23 4.55 -18.24 -9.67
C TYR A 23 3.51 -17.13 -9.42
N MET A 24 3.95 -15.87 -9.33
CA MET A 24 3.05 -14.74 -9.09
C MET A 24 2.15 -14.46 -10.30
N GLU A 25 2.72 -14.50 -11.51
CA GLU A 25 2.01 -14.32 -12.78
C GLU A 25 0.94 -15.40 -13.00
N ASP A 26 1.22 -16.65 -12.61
CA ASP A 26 0.28 -17.76 -12.76
C ASP A 26 -0.86 -17.75 -11.73
N LYS A 27 -0.65 -17.14 -10.55
CA LYS A 27 -1.56 -17.24 -9.39
C LYS A 27 -2.45 -16.02 -9.20
N TYR A 28 -2.00 -14.84 -9.61
CA TYR A 28 -2.69 -13.58 -9.34
C TYR A 28 -3.06 -12.86 -10.64
N PRO A 29 -4.21 -12.17 -10.67
CA PRO A 29 -4.57 -11.39 -11.84
C PRO A 29 -3.57 -10.24 -12.03
N ALA A 30 -3.31 -9.88 -13.30
CA ALA A 30 -2.38 -8.81 -13.65
C ALA A 30 -2.66 -7.49 -12.93
N SER A 31 -3.93 -7.18 -12.63
CA SER A 31 -4.31 -5.99 -11.88
C SER A 31 -3.78 -5.96 -10.44
N VAL A 32 -3.68 -7.13 -9.79
CA VAL A 32 -3.12 -7.27 -8.44
C VAL A 32 -1.60 -7.17 -8.49
N LEU A 33 -0.97 -7.74 -9.51
CA LEU A 33 0.48 -7.63 -9.72
C LEU A 33 0.91 -6.19 -10.04
N GLU A 34 0.06 -5.44 -10.74
CA GLU A 34 0.27 -4.02 -10.94
C GLU A 34 0.22 -3.26 -9.60
N ASP A 35 -0.79 -3.56 -8.76
CA ASP A 35 -0.98 -2.90 -7.46
C ASP A 35 0.21 -3.06 -6.51
N THR A 36 0.96 -4.16 -6.61
CA THR A 36 2.16 -4.37 -5.76
C THR A 36 3.26 -3.34 -6.01
N ASN A 37 3.22 -2.64 -7.15
CA ASN A 37 4.20 -1.64 -7.56
C ASN A 37 3.70 -0.19 -7.35
N LEU A 38 2.52 -0.01 -6.74
CA LEU A 38 1.90 1.29 -6.54
C LEU A 38 2.00 1.74 -5.07
N ASP A 39 2.26 3.02 -4.86
CA ASP A 39 2.11 3.66 -3.56
C ASP A 39 0.64 4.09 -3.32
N MET A 40 0.36 4.72 -2.17
CA MET A 40 -0.98 5.20 -1.82
C MET A 40 -1.60 6.07 -2.94
N PHE A 41 -0.82 6.96 -3.54
CA PHE A 41 -1.27 7.83 -4.62
C PHE A 41 -1.48 7.07 -5.93
N GLY A 42 -0.63 6.11 -6.24
CA GLY A 42 -0.77 5.22 -7.39
C GLY A 42 -2.04 4.40 -7.32
N LEU A 43 -2.30 3.75 -6.19
CA LEU A 43 -3.52 2.96 -5.95
C LEU A 43 -4.77 3.82 -6.08
N THR A 44 -4.83 4.94 -5.35
CA THR A 44 -6.02 5.80 -5.35
C THR A 44 -6.26 6.48 -6.70
N ARG A 45 -5.20 6.85 -7.44
CA ARG A 45 -5.32 7.34 -8.82
C ARG A 45 -5.83 6.27 -9.76
N LYS A 46 -5.32 5.04 -9.66
CA LYS A 46 -5.79 3.90 -10.48
C LYS A 46 -7.27 3.61 -10.26
N TYR A 47 -7.74 3.77 -9.02
CA TYR A 47 -9.13 3.49 -8.63
C TYR A 47 -10.04 4.73 -8.59
N ASP A 48 -9.57 5.90 -9.04
CA ASP A 48 -10.33 7.15 -9.12
C ASP A 48 -10.86 7.71 -7.78
N TYR A 49 -10.06 7.62 -6.70
CA TYR A 49 -10.38 8.21 -5.39
C TYR A 49 -9.55 9.45 -5.07
N PRO A 50 -10.13 10.52 -4.49
CA PRO A 50 -9.42 11.76 -4.19
C PRO A 50 -8.61 11.66 -2.89
N LEU A 51 -7.31 11.35 -3.04
CA LEU A 51 -6.38 11.25 -1.92
C LEU A 51 -5.60 12.55 -1.67
N GLU A 52 -5.47 12.93 -0.41
CA GLU A 52 -4.56 13.98 0.07
C GLU A 52 -3.55 13.41 1.08
N SER A 53 -2.38 14.07 1.18
CA SER A 53 -1.42 13.86 2.26
C SER A 53 -1.33 15.10 3.14
N HIS A 54 -1.23 14.91 4.44
CA HIS A 54 -1.13 15.96 5.46
C HIS A 54 0.03 15.65 6.40
N PHE A 55 0.88 16.63 6.70
CA PHE A 55 1.99 16.46 7.64
C PHE A 55 1.64 17.08 8.99
N VAL A 56 1.79 16.31 10.07
CA VAL A 56 1.52 16.73 11.44
C VAL A 56 2.78 16.55 12.28
N THR A 57 3.19 17.61 12.96
CA THR A 57 4.34 17.56 13.89
C THR A 57 3.83 17.28 15.30
N THR A 58 4.30 16.20 15.92
CA THR A 58 3.99 15.86 17.31
C THR A 58 4.72 16.78 18.29
N GLU A 59 4.31 16.77 19.55
CA GLU A 59 4.94 17.59 20.59
C GLU A 59 6.44 17.29 20.75
N ASP A 60 6.79 16.00 20.69
CA ASP A 60 8.15 15.43 20.74
C ASP A 60 8.87 15.41 19.38
N LYS A 61 8.33 16.14 18.38
CA LYS A 61 8.97 16.52 17.11
C LYS A 61 9.05 15.45 16.02
N TYR A 62 8.28 14.37 16.12
CA TYR A 62 8.06 13.48 14.99
C TYR A 62 7.18 14.16 13.94
N ILE A 63 7.50 13.97 12.66
CA ILE A 63 6.70 14.46 11.53
C ILE A 63 5.95 13.28 10.94
N LEU A 64 4.64 13.22 11.20
CA LEU A 64 3.76 12.16 10.76
C LEU A 64 3.11 12.54 9.43
N CYS A 65 3.16 11.65 8.45
CA CYS A 65 2.36 11.76 7.23
C CYS A 65 1.02 11.06 7.46
N LEU A 66 -0.08 11.78 7.27
CA LEU A 66 -1.45 11.27 7.31
C LEU A 66 -2.02 11.32 5.90
N PHE A 67 -2.87 10.34 5.57
CA PHE A 67 -3.56 10.28 4.30
C PHE A 67 -5.06 10.51 4.49
N ARG A 68 -5.71 11.12 3.50
CA ARG A 68 -7.15 11.42 3.56
C ARG A 68 -7.82 11.16 2.23
N LEU A 69 -8.82 10.28 2.21
CA LEU A 69 -9.79 10.24 1.12
C LEU A 69 -10.79 11.38 1.33
N ARG A 70 -10.57 12.49 0.63
CA ARG A 70 -11.19 13.78 0.93
C ARG A 70 -12.67 13.79 0.56
N ARG A 71 -13.51 14.06 1.56
CA ARG A 71 -14.92 14.41 1.37
C ARG A 71 -15.30 15.57 2.29
N PRO A 72 -15.12 16.84 1.85
CA PRO A 72 -15.35 17.99 2.71
C PRO A 72 -16.78 18.02 3.25
N LYS A 73 -16.95 18.41 4.52
CA LYS A 73 -18.24 18.50 5.23
C LYS A 73 -18.94 17.17 5.53
N ALA A 74 -18.38 16.03 5.11
CA ALA A 74 -18.84 14.73 5.57
C ALA A 74 -18.34 14.43 6.99
N ARG A 75 -18.96 13.42 7.63
CA ARG A 75 -18.55 12.97 8.97
C ARG A 75 -17.15 12.36 8.89
N PRO A 76 -16.18 12.83 9.69
CA PRO A 76 -14.84 12.26 9.68
C PRO A 76 -14.81 10.90 10.35
N VAL A 77 -14.00 9.99 9.79
CA VAL A 77 -13.61 8.71 10.38
C VAL A 77 -12.08 8.64 10.35
N PHE A 78 -11.46 8.23 11.46
CA PHE A 78 -10.03 8.08 11.56
C PHE A 78 -9.67 6.60 11.72
N LEU A 79 -8.81 6.10 10.84
CA LEU A 79 -8.34 4.72 10.80
C LEU A 79 -6.86 4.69 11.20
N MET A 80 -6.55 3.90 12.24
CA MET A 80 -5.19 3.72 12.75
C MET A 80 -4.78 2.26 12.61
N HIS A 81 -3.67 2.01 11.93
CA HIS A 81 -3.14 0.67 11.69
C HIS A 81 -2.61 0.01 12.98
N GLY A 82 -2.34 -1.30 12.88
CA GLY A 82 -1.80 -2.09 13.98
C GLY A 82 -0.28 -2.06 14.10
N LEU A 83 0.25 -3.02 14.86
CA LEU A 83 1.68 -3.23 15.04
C LEU A 83 2.36 -3.66 13.72
N LEU A 84 3.50 -3.03 13.38
CA LEU A 84 4.29 -3.31 12.16
C LEU A 84 3.49 -3.15 10.85
N ASP A 85 2.60 -2.18 10.81
CA ASP A 85 1.76 -1.87 9.66
C ASP A 85 1.86 -0.37 9.29
N SER A 86 1.14 0.06 8.26
CA SER A 86 1.04 1.46 7.85
C SER A 86 -0.37 1.79 7.36
N SER A 87 -0.63 3.08 7.15
CA SER A 87 -1.89 3.59 6.59
C SER A 87 -2.40 2.91 5.31
N ILE A 88 -1.54 2.28 4.49
CA ILE A 88 -1.94 1.62 3.23
C ILE A 88 -2.89 0.45 3.42
N THR A 89 -2.85 -0.20 4.59
CA THR A 89 -3.71 -1.35 4.94
C THR A 89 -5.19 -1.08 4.67
N TRP A 90 -5.63 0.19 4.82
CA TRP A 90 -7.02 0.59 4.64
C TRP A 90 -7.47 0.70 3.19
N ILE A 91 -6.55 0.69 2.22
CA ILE A 91 -6.87 0.79 0.79
C ILE A 91 -6.22 -0.32 -0.06
N LEU A 92 -5.31 -1.11 0.51
CA LEU A 92 -4.47 -2.07 -0.20
C LEU A 92 -5.28 -3.14 -0.95
N SER A 93 -6.41 -3.58 -0.40
CA SER A 93 -7.26 -4.62 -1.01
C SER A 93 -8.15 -4.12 -2.15
N GLY A 94 -7.96 -2.90 -2.63
CA GLY A 94 -8.74 -2.30 -3.71
C GLY A 94 -10.17 -1.91 -3.30
N PRO A 95 -10.92 -1.22 -4.19
CA PRO A 95 -12.22 -0.62 -3.88
C PRO A 95 -13.31 -1.62 -3.48
N TRP A 96 -13.15 -2.89 -3.85
CA TRP A 96 -14.14 -3.93 -3.59
C TRP A 96 -14.07 -4.52 -2.18
N ALA A 97 -12.95 -4.35 -1.48
CA ALA A 97 -12.71 -5.04 -0.21
C ALA A 97 -12.05 -4.16 0.87
N ALA A 98 -11.40 -3.06 0.50
CA ALA A 98 -10.70 -2.24 1.48
C ALA A 98 -11.65 -1.31 2.25
N LEU A 99 -11.51 -1.29 3.58
CA LEU A 99 -12.39 -0.54 4.48
C LEU A 99 -12.39 0.97 4.19
N GLY A 100 -11.25 1.54 3.81
CA GLY A 100 -11.11 2.96 3.50
C GLY A 100 -12.01 3.39 2.33
N TYR A 101 -12.01 2.60 1.26
CA TYR A 101 -12.89 2.84 0.10
C TYR A 101 -14.35 2.63 0.48
N TYR A 102 -14.67 1.54 1.19
CA TYR A 102 -16.04 1.27 1.63
C TYR A 102 -16.64 2.42 2.46
N LEU A 103 -15.88 2.95 3.42
CA LEU A 103 -16.32 4.10 4.22
C LEU A 103 -16.46 5.37 3.37
N TYR A 104 -15.55 5.61 2.43
CA TYR A 104 -15.64 6.75 1.54
C TYR A 104 -16.90 6.73 0.67
N ASP A 105 -17.27 5.54 0.17
CA ASP A 105 -18.45 5.31 -0.65
C ASP A 105 -19.75 5.43 0.15
N LEU A 106 -19.72 5.07 1.44
CA LEU A 106 -20.80 5.36 2.38
C LEU A 106 -20.92 6.86 2.73
N GLY A 107 -20.07 7.72 2.19
CA GLY A 107 -20.17 9.17 2.31
C GLY A 107 -19.42 9.75 3.50
N TYR A 108 -18.45 9.03 4.08
CA TYR A 108 -17.57 9.55 5.12
C TYR A 108 -16.37 10.31 4.56
N ASP A 109 -15.78 11.17 5.40
CA ASP A 109 -14.47 11.79 5.17
C ASP A 109 -13.41 10.95 5.88
N VAL A 110 -12.61 10.19 5.12
CA VAL A 110 -11.80 9.11 5.70
C VAL A 110 -10.36 9.59 5.87
N TRP A 111 -9.88 9.55 7.11
CA TRP A 111 -8.51 9.85 7.51
C TRP A 111 -7.79 8.57 7.90
N MET A 112 -6.54 8.42 7.48
CA MET A 112 -5.68 7.26 7.71
C MET A 112 -4.38 7.73 8.35
N GLY A 113 -4.16 7.34 9.61
CA GLY A 113 -3.03 7.74 10.42
C GLY A 113 -1.80 6.87 10.24
N ASN A 114 -0.64 7.45 10.54
CA ASN A 114 0.59 6.73 10.88
C ASN A 114 1.07 7.23 12.25
N ALA A 115 1.89 6.43 12.93
CA ALA A 115 2.42 6.71 14.27
C ALA A 115 3.94 6.56 14.30
#